data_AF-A0A2P5Y267-F1
#
_entry.id   AF-A0A2P5Y267-F1
#
_cell.length_a   1.000
_cell.length_b   1.000
_cell.length_c   1.000
_cell.angle_alpha   90.00
_cell.angle_beta   90.00
_cell.angle_gamma   90.00
#
_symmetry.space_group_name_H-M   'P 1'
#
loop_
_entity.id
_entity.type
_entity.pdbx_description
1 polymer ?
#
loop_
_entity_poly.entity_id
_entity_poly.type
_entity_poly.pdbx_seq_one_letter_code
_entity_poly.pdbx_strand_id
1 'polypeptide(L)'
;MKNRIRQLIARIDKLMDGPYLESNANMLKISHIKLGHLYAEEESYWAQRSRIQWLKKGDRNTLFFHVQATSRLKKNKIEGLKDLNGNWVSDANNICRVAWNYFHNIFKSDASNHDDNYLNYIQKSVTEDVNNMLARQIIDD
;
A
#
# COMPACT_ATOMS: atom_id res chain seq x y z
N MET A 1 10.62 12.59 -5.05
CA MET A 1 10.16 13.85 -4.46
C MET A 1 11.32 14.79 -4.14
N LYS A 2 12.20 14.47 -3.16
CA LYS A 2 13.30 15.35 -2.72
C LYS A 2 14.23 15.89 -3.81
N ASN A 3 14.64 15.06 -4.78
CA ASN A 3 15.48 15.53 -5.89
C ASN A 3 14.75 16.52 -6.81
N ARG A 4 13.44 16.35 -7.05
CA ARG A 4 12.63 17.27 -7.85
C ARG A 4 12.43 18.62 -7.15
N ILE A 5 12.22 18.60 -5.83
CA ILE A 5 12.15 19.80 -4.99
C ILE A 5 13.47 20.57 -5.06
N ARG A 6 14.61 19.91 -4.85
CA ARG A 6 15.95 20.54 -4.97
C ARG A 6 16.21 21.12 -6.35
N GLN A 7 15.82 20.43 -7.42
CA GLN A 7 15.96 20.91 -8.79
C GLN A 7 15.10 22.16 -9.05
N LEU A 8 13.88 22.23 -8.51
CA LEU A 8 13.01 23.39 -8.67
C LEU A 8 13.50 24.60 -7.87
N ILE A 9 14.03 24.39 -6.66
CA ILE A 9 14.67 25.46 -5.88
C ILE A 9 15.86 26.03 -6.64
N ALA A 10 16.79 25.18 -7.10
CA ALA A 10 17.94 25.62 -7.88
C ALA A 10 17.56 26.33 -9.19
N ARG A 11 16.41 25.99 -9.78
CA ARG A 11 15.88 26.68 -10.96
C ARG A 11 15.27 28.03 -10.63
N ILE A 12 14.58 28.15 -9.50
CA ILE A 12 14.04 29.42 -8.99
C ILE A 12 15.18 30.38 -8.68
N ASP A 13 16.22 29.93 -7.98
CA ASP A 13 17.38 30.74 -7.62
C ASP A 13 18.06 31.31 -8.88
N LYS A 14 18.31 30.45 -9.89
CA LYS A 14 18.87 30.88 -11.18
C LYS A 14 18.00 31.89 -11.94
N LEU A 15 16.68 31.81 -11.80
CA LEU A 15 15.75 32.74 -12.44
C LEU A 15 15.66 34.07 -11.68
N MET A 16 15.92 34.08 -10.37
CA MET A 16 16.00 35.30 -9.55
C MET A 16 17.32 36.05 -9.73
N ASP A 17 18.43 35.32 -9.92
CA ASP A 17 19.76 35.92 -10.13
C ASP A 17 19.96 36.48 -11.55
N GLY A 18 19.03 36.22 -12.48
CA GLY A 18 19.10 36.66 -13.87
C GLY A 18 18.45 38.03 -14.12
N PRO A 19 18.67 38.63 -15.31
CA PRO A 19 18.02 39.89 -15.68
C PRO A 19 16.49 39.72 -15.74
N TYR A 20 15.78 40.75 -15.28
CA TYR A 20 14.32 40.76 -15.28
C TYR A 20 13.79 40.77 -16.71
N LEU A 21 13.14 39.66 -17.08
CA LEU A 21 12.39 39.50 -18.32
C LEU A 21 10.98 39.01 -17.94
N GLU A 22 9.95 39.52 -18.60
CA GLU A 22 8.55 39.13 -18.30
C GLU A 22 8.31 37.61 -18.44
N SER A 23 9.04 36.98 -19.37
CA SER A 23 9.10 35.52 -19.51
C SER A 23 9.68 34.82 -18.26
N ASN A 24 10.70 35.40 -17.63
CA ASN A 24 11.29 34.89 -16.39
C ASN A 24 10.32 35.05 -15.21
N ALA A 25 9.57 36.16 -15.14
CA ALA A 25 8.56 36.37 -14.11
C ALA A 25 7.44 35.32 -14.17
N ASN A 26 6.94 35.01 -15.37
CA ASN A 26 5.96 33.95 -15.57
C ASN A 26 6.54 32.56 -15.22
N MET A 27 7.79 32.26 -15.62
CA MET A 27 8.46 31.01 -15.26
C MET A 27 8.70 30.87 -13.75
N LEU A 28 9.02 31.96 -13.05
CA LEU A 28 9.13 32.01 -11.59
C LEU A 28 7.82 31.64 -10.93
N LYS A 29 6.72 32.29 -11.33
CA LYS A 29 5.38 32.01 -10.80
C LYS A 29 4.99 30.54 -10.95
N ILE A 30 5.17 29.97 -12.15
CA ILE A 30 4.88 28.56 -12.42
C ILE A 30 5.75 27.64 -11.56
N SER A 31 7.04 27.96 -11.43
CA SER A 31 7.98 27.15 -10.63
C SER A 31 7.62 27.16 -9.15
N HIS A 32 7.21 28.31 -8.59
CA HIS A 32 6.74 28.43 -7.21
C HIS A 32 5.45 27.65 -6.96
N ILE A 33 4.48 27.71 -7.87
CA ILE A 33 3.24 26.93 -7.77
C ILE A 33 3.57 25.43 -7.75
N LYS A 34 4.42 24.98 -8.68
CA LYS A 34 4.85 23.58 -8.77
C LYS A 34 5.61 23.12 -7.52
N LEU A 35 6.44 23.98 -6.95
CA LEU A 35 7.14 23.71 -5.69
C LEU A 35 6.15 23.55 -4.52
N GLY A 36 5.14 24.44 -4.43
CA GLY A 36 4.08 24.33 -3.43
C GLY A 36 3.30 23.02 -3.52
N HIS A 37 2.94 22.59 -4.74
CA HIS A 37 2.28 21.30 -4.96
C HIS A 37 3.12 20.11 -4.50
N LEU A 38 4.43 20.10 -4.81
CA LEU A 38 5.31 19.01 -4.39
C LEU A 38 5.48 18.94 -2.86
N TYR A 39 5.49 20.09 -2.17
CA TYR A 39 5.53 20.11 -0.72
C TYR A 39 4.24 19.58 -0.09
N ALA A 40 3.07 19.95 -0.64
CA ALA A 40 1.79 19.42 -0.18
C ALA A 40 1.67 17.90 -0.41
N GLU A 41 2.20 17.39 -1.53
CA GLU A 41 2.26 15.95 -1.80
C GLU A 41 3.18 15.22 -0.80
N GLU A 42 4.36 15.80 -0.50
CA GLU A 42 5.27 15.24 0.49
C GLU A 42 4.65 15.25 1.90
N GLU A 43 3.97 16.33 2.28
CA GLU A 43 3.25 16.43 3.55
C GLU A 43 2.16 15.36 3.68
N SER A 44 1.29 15.24 2.67
CA SER A 44 0.23 14.21 2.64
C SER A 44 0.80 12.80 2.77
N TYR A 45 1.89 12.52 2.05
CA TYR A 45 2.59 11.25 2.11
C TYR A 45 3.09 10.91 3.53
N TRP A 46 3.75 11.85 4.21
CA TRP A 46 4.26 11.62 5.56
C TRP A 46 3.15 11.59 6.61
N ALA A 47 2.11 12.40 6.45
CA ALA A 47 0.93 12.38 7.30
C ALA A 47 0.28 10.99 7.29
N GLN A 48 0.00 10.42 6.10
CA GLN A 48 -0.59 9.10 5.95
C GLN A 48 0.27 8.00 6.60
N ARG A 49 1.59 8.06 6.41
CA ARG A 49 2.53 7.07 6.97
C ARG A 49 2.73 7.18 8.48
N SER A 50 2.51 8.35 9.07
CA SER A 50 2.68 8.57 10.50
C SER A 50 1.58 7.89 11.34
N ARG A 51 0.37 7.68 10.78
CA ARG A 51 -0.84 7.18 11.46
C ARG A 51 -1.16 7.92 12.78
N ILE A 52 -0.84 9.22 12.86
CA ILE A 52 -1.21 10.09 13.98
C ILE A 52 -2.49 10.82 13.58
N GLN A 53 -3.55 10.71 14.39
CA GLN A 53 -4.74 11.53 14.22
C GLN A 53 -4.39 13.00 14.51
N TRP A 54 -4.95 13.87 13.67
CA TRP A 54 -4.60 15.28 13.44
C TRP A 54 -4.02 16.09 14.60
N LEU A 55 -3.00 16.86 14.25
CA LEU A 55 -2.31 17.81 15.12
C LEU A 55 -3.15 19.02 15.44
N LYS A 56 -3.25 19.31 16.73
CA LYS A 56 -3.88 20.52 17.26
C LYS A 56 -3.06 21.80 17.06
N LYS A 57 -1.90 21.78 16.38
CA LYS A 57 -1.09 22.98 16.11
C LYS A 57 -0.35 22.86 14.78
N GLY A 58 -0.65 23.79 13.88
CA GLY A 58 -0.11 23.86 12.53
C GLY A 58 1.38 24.17 12.51
N ASP A 59 2.18 23.14 12.25
CA ASP A 59 3.52 23.34 11.73
C ASP A 59 3.82 22.31 10.65
N ARG A 60 4.19 22.84 9.47
CA ARG A 60 4.36 22.15 8.19
C ARG A 60 5.51 21.15 8.28
N ASN A 61 5.26 19.85 8.04
CA ASN A 61 6.32 18.85 7.86
C ASN A 61 7.44 18.85 8.93
N THR A 62 7.08 18.86 10.23
CA THR A 62 8.10 18.83 11.28
C THR A 62 8.96 17.56 11.21
N LEU A 63 10.24 17.70 11.59
CA LEU A 63 11.19 16.59 11.79
C LEU A 63 10.56 15.44 12.60
N PHE A 64 9.67 15.77 13.52
CA PHE A 64 8.90 14.81 14.32
C PHE A 64 8.12 13.80 13.46
N PHE A 65 7.42 14.21 12.40
CA PHE A 65 6.72 13.26 11.53
C PHE A 65 7.66 12.34 10.79
N HIS A 66 8.76 12.89 10.28
CA HIS A 66 9.76 12.10 9.60
C HIS A 66 10.37 11.06 10.53
N VAL A 67 10.73 11.45 11.76
CA VAL A 67 11.27 10.54 12.78
C VAL A 67 10.24 9.48 13.15
N GLN A 68 8.98 9.86 13.38
CA GLN A 68 7.93 8.92 13.76
C GLN A 68 7.59 7.91 12.65
N ALA A 69 7.43 8.38 11.41
CA ALA A 69 7.18 7.55 10.25
C ALA A 69 8.37 6.62 9.96
N THR A 70 9.60 7.12 10.12
CA THR A 70 10.82 6.31 9.97
C THR A 70 10.92 5.26 11.07
N SER A 71 10.64 5.62 12.32
CA SER A 71 10.63 4.69 13.46
C SER A 71 9.61 3.56 13.24
N ARG A 72 8.39 3.89 12.81
CA ARG A 72 7.37 2.90 12.43
C ARG A 72 7.81 2.03 11.26
N LEU A 73 8.43 2.62 10.23
CA LEU A 73 8.94 1.86 9.09
C LEU A 73 10.01 0.85 9.54
N LYS A 74 10.93 1.26 10.42
CA LYS A 74 11.94 0.36 10.98
C LYS A 74 11.29 -0.76 11.79
N LYS A 75 10.35 -0.43 12.68
CA LYS A 75 9.64 -1.41 13.52
C LYS A 75 8.83 -2.42 12.71
N ASN A 76 8.21 -1.99 11.62
CA ASN A 76 7.33 -2.83 10.80
C ASN A 76 8.06 -3.49 9.62
N LYS A 77 9.36 -3.26 9.48
CA LYS A 77 10.14 -3.91 8.42
C LYS A 77 10.25 -5.39 8.76
N ILE A 78 9.81 -6.24 7.84
CA ILE A 78 10.08 -7.67 7.92
C ILE A 78 11.55 -7.86 7.55
N GLU A 79 12.40 -8.11 8.54
CA GLU A 79 13.84 -8.32 8.34
C GLU A 79 14.15 -9.72 7.81
N GLY A 80 13.26 -10.67 8.06
CA GLY A 80 13.33 -12.01 7.53
C GLY A 80 12.13 -12.86 7.92
N LEU A 81 12.01 -14.00 7.24
CA LEU A 81 11.01 -15.03 7.52
C LEU A 81 11.71 -16.38 7.63
N LYS A 82 11.09 -17.34 8.32
CA LYS A 82 11.49 -18.75 8.21
C LYS A 82 10.78 -19.40 7.03
N ASP A 83 11.52 -20.14 6.23
CA ASP A 83 10.93 -21.02 5.22
C ASP A 83 10.33 -22.28 5.87
N LEU A 84 9.69 -23.12 5.06
CA LEU A 84 9.07 -24.38 5.51
C LEU A 84 10.08 -25.39 6.06
N ASN A 85 11.36 -25.24 5.72
CA ASN A 85 12.45 -26.09 6.20
C ASN A 85 13.09 -25.52 7.49
N GLY A 86 12.57 -24.40 8.02
CA GLY A 86 13.07 -23.74 9.21
C GLY A 86 14.26 -22.79 8.98
N ASN A 87 14.69 -22.58 7.74
CA ASN A 87 15.81 -21.70 7.41
C ASN A 87 15.38 -20.24 7.41
N TRP A 88 16.25 -19.37 7.94
CA TRP A 88 16.02 -17.93 7.95
C TRP A 88 16.36 -17.31 6.60
N VAL A 89 15.41 -16.60 5.99
CA VAL A 89 15.61 -15.83 4.76
C VAL A 89 15.44 -14.34 5.03
N SER A 90 16.41 -13.53 4.59
CA SER A 90 16.42 -12.07 4.77
C SER A 90 16.44 -11.29 3.45
N ASP A 91 16.68 -11.97 2.33
CA ASP A 91 16.63 -11.36 1.00
C ASP A 91 15.18 -11.03 0.60
N ALA A 92 14.96 -9.85 0.04
CA ALA A 92 13.63 -9.34 -0.26
C ALA A 92 12.83 -10.26 -1.22
N ASN A 93 13.49 -10.81 -2.25
CA ASN A 93 12.82 -11.70 -3.20
C ASN A 93 12.43 -13.02 -2.53
N ASN A 94 13.32 -13.54 -1.68
CA ASN A 94 13.06 -14.78 -0.94
C ASN A 94 11.98 -14.60 0.12
N ILE A 95 11.95 -13.47 0.84
CA ILE A 95 10.86 -13.13 1.78
C ILE A 95 9.51 -13.12 1.05
N CYS A 96 9.44 -12.45 -0.11
CA CYS A 96 8.22 -12.43 -0.93
C CYS A 96 7.81 -13.84 -1.36
N ARG A 97 8.76 -14.67 -1.79
CA ARG A 97 8.49 -16.06 -2.20
C ARG A 97 8.00 -16.92 -1.05
N VAL A 98 8.61 -16.81 0.14
CA VAL A 98 8.17 -17.55 1.33
C VAL A 98 6.76 -17.13 1.75
N ALA A 99 6.49 -15.83 1.79
CA ALA A 99 5.15 -15.32 2.10
C ALA A 99 4.11 -15.81 1.08
N TRP A 100 4.44 -15.75 -0.22
CA TRP A 100 3.57 -16.23 -1.28
C TRP A 100 3.30 -17.74 -1.14
N ASN A 101 4.33 -18.57 -0.98
CA ASN A 101 4.18 -20.01 -0.82
C ASN A 101 3.31 -20.37 0.38
N TYR A 102 3.51 -19.68 1.51
CA TYR A 102 2.73 -19.91 2.72
C TYR A 102 1.23 -19.67 2.49
N PHE A 103 0.86 -18.49 1.98
CA PHE A 103 -0.55 -18.17 1.74
C PHE A 103 -1.13 -18.95 0.55
N HIS A 104 -0.34 -19.19 -0.48
CA HIS A 104 -0.76 -20.04 -1.60
C HIS A 104 -1.14 -21.43 -1.10
N ASN A 105 -0.31 -22.05 -0.24
CA ASN A 105 -0.60 -23.39 0.27
C ASN A 105 -1.79 -23.41 1.24
N ILE A 106 -1.95 -22.41 2.11
CA ILE A 106 -3.10 -22.34 3.03
C ILE A 106 -4.43 -22.15 2.29
N PHE A 107 -4.44 -21.34 1.24
CA PHE A 107 -5.66 -21.02 0.50
C PHE A 107 -5.86 -21.89 -0.75
N LYS A 108 -4.91 -22.77 -1.06
CA LYS A 108 -5.09 -23.77 -2.12
C LYS A 108 -6.09 -24.80 -1.64
N SER A 109 -7.15 -25.00 -2.42
CA SER A 109 -8.13 -26.05 -2.16
C SER A 109 -7.43 -27.40 -2.08
N ASP A 110 -7.59 -28.07 -0.94
CA ASP A 110 -7.14 -29.44 -0.79
C ASP A 110 -8.23 -30.35 -1.41
N ALA A 111 -7.92 -30.95 -2.56
CA ALA A 111 -8.84 -31.87 -3.23
C ALA A 111 -9.01 -33.20 -2.47
N SER A 112 -8.27 -33.40 -1.38
CA SER A 112 -8.05 -34.72 -0.79
C SER A 112 -8.88 -35.05 0.44
N ASN A 113 -9.51 -34.09 1.14
CA ASN A 113 -10.18 -34.36 2.41
C ASN A 113 -11.37 -33.43 2.64
N HIS A 114 -12.44 -33.56 1.86
CA HIS A 114 -13.76 -33.20 2.36
C HIS A 114 -14.23 -34.34 3.26
N ASP A 115 -13.79 -34.32 4.52
CA ASP A 115 -14.48 -35.07 5.57
C ASP A 115 -15.81 -34.37 5.82
N ASP A 116 -16.77 -34.57 4.91
CA ASP A 116 -18.12 -34.00 4.95
C ASP A 116 -18.91 -34.42 6.18
N ASN A 117 -18.32 -35.18 7.12
CA ASN A 117 -18.87 -35.46 8.43
C ASN A 117 -19.33 -34.22 9.18
N TYR A 118 -18.68 -33.05 9.02
CA TYR A 118 -19.15 -31.83 9.66
C TYR A 118 -20.48 -31.32 9.08
N LEU A 119 -20.78 -31.61 7.80
CA LEU A 119 -22.06 -31.25 7.17
C LEU A 119 -23.22 -32.05 7.78
N ASN A 120 -22.97 -33.20 8.41
CA ASN A 120 -24.00 -33.99 9.10
C ASN A 120 -24.54 -33.28 10.36
N TYR A 121 -23.81 -32.32 10.93
CA TYR A 121 -24.29 -31.50 12.05
C TYR A 121 -25.16 -30.32 11.60
N ILE A 122 -25.21 -30.03 10.30
CA ILE A 122 -26.04 -28.98 9.73
C ILE A 122 -27.42 -29.59 9.45
N GLN A 123 -28.47 -29.00 10.03
CA GLN A 123 -29.83 -29.44 9.76
C GLN A 123 -30.15 -29.25 8.27
N LYS A 124 -30.50 -30.34 7.59
CA LYS A 124 -30.92 -30.31 6.18
C LYS A 124 -32.20 -29.50 6.04
N SER A 125 -32.11 -28.37 5.34
CA SER A 125 -33.26 -27.49 5.04
C SER A 125 -33.86 -27.75 3.66
N VAL A 126 -33.08 -28.33 2.75
CA VAL A 126 -33.52 -28.73 1.42
C VAL A 126 -33.79 -30.24 1.44
N THR A 127 -35.04 -30.62 1.16
CA THR A 127 -35.42 -32.03 1.02
C THR A 127 -34.94 -32.57 -0.32
N GLU A 128 -34.78 -33.89 -0.41
CA GLU A 128 -34.34 -34.58 -1.63
C GLU A 128 -35.20 -34.19 -2.84
N ASP A 129 -36.52 -34.07 -2.65
CA ASP A 129 -37.46 -33.68 -3.69
C ASP A 129 -37.21 -32.26 -4.22
N VAL A 130 -36.92 -31.31 -3.32
CA VAL A 130 -36.59 -29.92 -3.70
C VAL A 130 -35.25 -29.88 -4.41
N ASN A 131 -34.27 -30.65 -3.94
CA ASN A 131 -32.96 -30.74 -4.58
C ASN A 131 -33.07 -31.32 -6.01
N ASN A 132 -33.86 -32.37 -6.19
CA ASN A 132 -34.15 -32.96 -7.50
C ASN A 132 -34.90 -31.99 -8.42
N MET A 133 -35.82 -31.19 -7.87
CA MET A 133 -36.50 -30.13 -8.62
C MET A 133 -35.56 -28.99 -9.04
N LEU A 134 -34.53 -28.68 -8.26
CA LEU A 134 -33.58 -27.62 -8.56
C LEU A 134 -32.46 -28.07 -9.51
N ALA A 135 -32.10 -29.36 -9.48
CA ALA A 135 -31.04 -29.94 -10.31
C ALA A 135 -31.52 -30.44 -11.69
N ARG A 136 -32.83 -30.39 -11.98
CA ARG A 136 -33.36 -30.76 -13.29
C ARG A 136 -32.82 -29.84 -14.39
N GLN A 137 -32.56 -30.39 -15.57
CA GLN A 137 -32.13 -29.60 -16.73
C GLN A 137 -33.18 -28.54 -17.05
N ILE A 138 -32.73 -27.29 -17.15
CA ILE A 138 -33.56 -26.18 -17.62
C ILE A 138 -33.75 -26.40 -19.12
N ILE A 139 -34.99 -26.61 -19.53
CA ILE A 139 -35.37 -26.67 -20.93
C ILE A 139 -35.77 -25.23 -21.28
N ASP A 140 -34.92 -24.55 -22.04
CA ASP A 140 -35.25 -23.24 -22.62
C ASP A 140 -36.12 -23.48 -23.87
N ASP A 141 -37.35 -22.94 -23.88
CA ASP A 141 -38.20 -22.80 -25.07
C ASP A 141 -37.89 -21.51 -25.83
#